data_AF-A0A0P1BL84-F1
#
_entry.id   AF-A0A0P1BL84-F1
#
_cell.length_a   1.000
_cell.length_b   1.000
_cell.length_c   1.000
_cell.angle_alpha   90.00
_cell.angle_beta   90.00
_cell.angle_gamma   90.00
#
_symmetry.space_group_name_H-M   'P 1'
#
loop_
_entity.id
_entity.type
_entity.pdbx_description
1 polymer ?
#
loop_
_entity_poly.entity_id
_entity_poly.type
_entity_poly.pdbx_seq_one_letter_code
_entity_poly.pdbx_strand_id
1 'polypeptide(L)'
;MTSEIRQRAGFEPIAPGLRTPPADQLSPPQSEDEDVDVAVPSRGGKKAATNKLHPDDDIPDDYVTRTLEREPALPPIQWKNLLSEIQWVSAIVLTTTPLLAIYGLCTTKMTWPTAIWSLIYYFWTGLGITAGYHRLWAHRSYNASKPLQYILALWGSGAVQGSIHWWARGHRAHHRYTDTDLDPYGAHFGLLWSHLGWMIVKPRRKPGVADISDLRRNSVIKFQHKFYLPLIFIMGFAVPTVVAGLGWGDWRGGFFYAGVARLVFVHHSTFCVNSLAHYLGEATFDNKMTPRDHFITALVTVGEGYHNFHHQFPMDYRNAVQWYQYDPTKWFITAMQAVGLASHLKVFPDNEVRKGRVAMQLQKLHAEQAALTWPKHSNNLPVISWDDYQEEAKTRPLMVIHGFIHDVSAFIAEHPGGEHLLKAKIGKDATTAFNGGIYDHSNAAHNLLAGMRVGVLDGGYRLASDELAEAERLRIAANEAVGKAVPENGRPPKAQFSAPQDDLDLRGVDARATKYTTPGETYLIRQVGELKANVRDYQGRVGKW
;
A
#
# COMPACT_ATOMS: atom_id res chain seq x y z
N MET A 1 -30.83 -70.89 17.45
CA MET A 1 -29.88 -70.41 18.48
C MET A 1 -28.94 -69.42 17.82
N THR A 2 -29.38 -68.17 17.68
CA THR A 2 -29.20 -67.10 18.68
C THR A 2 -27.72 -66.71 18.77
N SER A 3 -27.31 -65.64 18.11
CA SER A 3 -27.50 -64.25 18.59
C SER A 3 -26.70 -63.89 19.84
N GLU A 4 -25.67 -64.64 20.20
CA GLU A 4 -24.71 -64.25 21.25
C GLU A 4 -23.34 -64.67 20.73
N ILE A 5 -22.58 -63.83 20.03
CA ILE A 5 -21.46 -63.05 20.59
C ILE A 5 -21.14 -61.93 19.57
N ARG A 6 -22.10 -61.05 19.27
CA ARG A 6 -21.87 -59.89 18.37
C ARG A 6 -22.57 -58.59 18.82
N GLN A 7 -22.85 -58.48 20.12
CA GLN A 7 -23.22 -57.22 20.77
C GLN A 7 -22.31 -57.00 21.98
N ARG A 8 -21.14 -56.40 21.76
CA ARG A 8 -20.34 -55.64 22.75
C ARG A 8 -19.08 -55.10 22.08
N ALA A 9 -19.26 -54.08 21.25
CA ALA A 9 -18.30 -53.03 20.93
C ALA A 9 -18.96 -52.16 19.85
N GLY A 10 -19.41 -50.96 20.21
CA GLY A 10 -20.06 -50.04 19.30
C GLY A 10 -19.11 -49.54 18.21
N PHE A 11 -19.15 -50.17 17.05
CA PHE A 11 -18.55 -49.67 15.82
C PHE A 11 -19.65 -49.52 14.75
N GLU A 12 -19.92 -48.28 14.36
CA GLU A 12 -20.68 -47.99 13.15
C GLU A 12 -19.90 -48.46 11.90
N PRO A 13 -20.57 -48.94 10.84
CA PRO A 13 -19.89 -49.33 9.62
C PRO A 13 -19.40 -48.11 8.84
N ILE A 14 -18.09 -48.05 8.62
CA ILE A 14 -17.44 -47.10 7.71
C ILE A 14 -17.96 -47.36 6.28
N ALA A 15 -18.50 -46.31 5.65
CA ALA A 15 -18.98 -46.37 4.27
C ALA A 15 -17.83 -46.75 3.29
N PRO A 16 -18.08 -47.61 2.27
CA PRO A 16 -17.07 -48.02 1.32
C PRO A 16 -16.84 -46.94 0.26
N GLY A 17 -15.63 -46.42 0.17
CA GLY A 17 -15.28 -45.40 -0.83
C GLY A 17 -13.79 -45.07 -0.95
N LEU A 18 -12.88 -46.00 -0.68
CA LEU A 18 -11.48 -45.85 -1.06
C LEU A 18 -11.34 -46.10 -2.57
N ARG A 19 -11.54 -45.06 -3.39
CA ARG A 19 -10.94 -45.01 -4.72
C ARG A 19 -9.52 -44.46 -4.56
N THR A 20 -8.54 -45.28 -4.88
CA THR A 20 -7.15 -44.85 -5.13
C THR A 20 -7.15 -43.75 -6.20
N PRO A 21 -6.52 -42.58 -5.98
CA PRO A 21 -6.43 -41.56 -7.03
C PRO A 21 -5.45 -42.00 -8.14
N PRO A 22 -5.72 -41.69 -9.41
CA PRO A 22 -4.79 -41.91 -10.52
C PRO A 22 -3.58 -40.96 -10.47
N ALA A 23 -2.59 -41.24 -11.30
CA ALA A 23 -1.22 -40.71 -11.30
C ALA A 23 -1.04 -39.25 -11.77
N ASP A 24 -1.82 -38.28 -11.25
CA ASP A 24 -1.74 -36.85 -11.65
C ASP A 24 -1.18 -35.90 -10.56
N GLN A 25 -0.28 -36.39 -9.70
CA GLN A 25 0.27 -35.64 -8.56
C GLN A 25 1.43 -34.68 -8.88
N LEU A 26 1.46 -34.13 -10.09
CA LEU A 26 2.45 -33.12 -10.48
C LEU A 26 1.82 -31.78 -10.92
N SER A 27 0.50 -31.65 -10.76
CA SER A 27 -0.24 -30.39 -10.90
C SER A 27 -1.17 -30.19 -9.70
N PRO A 28 -1.22 -29.01 -9.05
CA PRO A 28 -2.17 -28.73 -7.97
C PRO A 28 -3.61 -28.67 -8.53
N PRO A 29 -4.63 -28.86 -7.68
CA PRO A 29 -5.96 -29.33 -8.08
C PRO A 29 -6.55 -28.47 -9.20
N GLN A 30 -6.84 -29.15 -10.30
CA GLN A 30 -7.81 -28.71 -11.29
C GLN A 30 -9.15 -28.57 -10.55
N SER A 31 -9.84 -27.45 -10.75
CA SER A 31 -11.28 -27.45 -10.54
C SER A 31 -11.85 -28.47 -11.53
N GLU A 32 -12.48 -29.52 -11.02
CA GLU A 32 -13.44 -30.33 -11.77
C GLU A 32 -14.55 -29.38 -12.25
N ASP A 33 -14.33 -28.82 -13.44
CA ASP A 33 -15.33 -28.27 -14.35
C ASP A 33 -14.74 -28.49 -15.75
N GLU A 34 -14.40 -29.76 -16.05
CA GLU A 34 -14.16 -30.21 -17.42
C GLU A 34 -15.50 -30.39 -18.13
N ASP A 35 -15.53 -29.95 -19.38
CA ASP A 35 -16.25 -30.60 -20.48
C ASP A 35 -17.65 -31.14 -20.17
N VAL A 36 -18.61 -30.22 -20.05
CA VAL A 36 -19.97 -30.53 -20.49
C VAL A 36 -20.25 -29.74 -21.75
N ASP A 37 -19.80 -30.29 -22.88
CA ASP A 37 -20.59 -30.21 -24.11
C ASP A 37 -21.95 -30.84 -23.80
N VAL A 38 -22.88 -30.03 -23.29
CA VAL A 38 -24.29 -30.41 -23.27
C VAL A 38 -24.73 -30.39 -24.72
N ALA A 39 -24.63 -31.54 -25.38
CA ALA A 39 -25.40 -31.84 -26.57
C ALA A 39 -26.88 -31.76 -26.19
N VAL A 40 -27.47 -30.56 -26.33
CA VAL A 40 -28.91 -30.36 -26.22
C VAL A 40 -29.54 -31.07 -27.41
N PRO A 41 -30.51 -31.99 -27.23
CA PRO A 41 -31.22 -32.58 -28.34
C PRO A 41 -31.96 -31.46 -29.09
N SER A 42 -31.62 -31.32 -30.36
CA SER A 42 -32.30 -30.45 -31.32
C SER A 42 -33.83 -30.63 -31.25
N ARG A 43 -34.52 -29.63 -30.73
CA ARG A 43 -35.87 -29.26 -31.19
C ARG A 43 -35.89 -27.79 -31.51
N GLY A 44 -36.36 -27.49 -32.72
CA GLY A 44 -36.20 -26.23 -33.43
C GLY A 44 -36.52 -24.99 -32.59
N GLY A 45 -35.57 -24.06 -32.57
CA GLY A 45 -35.70 -22.74 -31.99
C GLY A 45 -34.48 -21.92 -32.38
N LYS A 46 -34.70 -20.75 -32.98
CA LYS A 46 -33.68 -19.84 -33.53
C LYS A 46 -32.54 -19.61 -32.53
N LYS A 47 -31.28 -19.77 -32.96
CA LYS A 47 -30.08 -19.46 -32.16
C LYS A 47 -30.07 -17.96 -31.80
N ALA A 48 -30.48 -17.64 -30.58
CA ALA A 48 -30.10 -16.39 -29.93
C ALA A 48 -28.63 -16.49 -29.53
N ALA A 49 -27.85 -15.44 -29.79
CA ALA A 49 -26.48 -15.33 -29.31
C ALA A 49 -26.50 -15.38 -27.78
N THR A 50 -26.04 -16.48 -27.20
CA THR A 50 -25.80 -16.55 -25.76
C THR A 50 -24.57 -15.70 -25.47
N ASN A 51 -24.77 -14.50 -24.93
CA ASN A 51 -23.75 -13.81 -24.16
C ASN A 51 -23.35 -14.79 -23.05
N LYS A 52 -22.20 -15.46 -23.20
CA LYS A 52 -21.61 -16.23 -22.11
C LYS A 52 -21.21 -15.19 -21.06
N LEU A 53 -21.96 -15.12 -19.96
CA LEU A 53 -21.58 -14.38 -18.76
C LEU A 53 -20.14 -14.76 -18.40
N HIS A 54 -19.31 -13.76 -18.14
CA HIS A 54 -17.96 -13.97 -17.64
C HIS A 54 -18.07 -14.64 -16.25
N PRO A 55 -17.17 -15.55 -15.86
CA PRO A 55 -17.21 -16.21 -14.55
C PRO A 55 -17.23 -15.25 -13.35
N ASP A 56 -16.84 -13.99 -13.56
CA ASP A 56 -16.83 -12.94 -12.54
C ASP A 56 -18.10 -12.06 -12.54
N ASP A 57 -19.02 -12.20 -13.51
CA ASP A 57 -20.19 -11.32 -13.67
C ASP A 57 -21.24 -11.50 -12.55
N ASP A 58 -21.22 -12.65 -11.85
CA ASP A 58 -22.15 -12.99 -10.75
C ASP A 58 -21.48 -12.97 -9.35
N ILE A 59 -20.37 -12.25 -9.22
CA ILE A 59 -19.69 -12.02 -7.94
C ILE A 59 -20.34 -10.83 -7.23
N PRO A 60 -21.02 -10.99 -6.08
CA PRO A 60 -21.62 -9.87 -5.36
C PRO A 60 -20.56 -8.98 -4.73
N ASP A 61 -20.99 -7.74 -4.46
CA ASP A 61 -20.15 -6.66 -3.94
C ASP A 61 -19.33 -7.05 -2.70
N ASP A 62 -19.89 -7.88 -1.81
CA ASP A 62 -19.20 -8.42 -0.63
C ASP A 62 -18.86 -9.91 -0.78
N TYR A 63 -18.18 -10.25 -1.87
CA TYR A 63 -17.81 -11.63 -2.18
C TYR A 63 -16.98 -12.29 -1.08
N VAL A 64 -16.03 -11.56 -0.50
CA VAL A 64 -15.13 -12.11 0.52
C VAL A 64 -15.95 -12.54 1.73
N THR A 65 -16.68 -11.62 2.38
CA THR A 65 -17.48 -11.94 3.57
C THR A 65 -18.47 -13.06 3.27
N ARG A 66 -19.21 -12.95 2.16
CA ARG A 66 -20.18 -13.99 1.76
C ARG A 66 -19.53 -15.37 1.59
N THR A 67 -18.36 -15.43 0.97
CA THR A 67 -17.65 -16.70 0.76
C THR A 67 -17.16 -17.25 2.08
N LEU A 68 -16.62 -16.40 2.95
CA LEU A 68 -16.13 -16.81 4.26
C LEU A 68 -17.24 -17.30 5.21
N GLU A 69 -18.45 -16.77 5.07
CA GLU A 69 -19.64 -17.21 5.81
C GLU A 69 -20.23 -18.52 5.28
N ARG A 70 -20.20 -18.75 3.97
CA ARG A 70 -20.81 -19.92 3.33
C ARG A 70 -19.89 -21.13 3.26
N GLU A 71 -18.59 -20.91 3.11
CA GLU A 71 -17.59 -21.98 2.98
C GLU A 71 -16.80 -22.13 4.28
N PRO A 72 -17.11 -23.15 5.10
CA PRO A 72 -16.39 -23.37 6.35
C PRO A 72 -14.94 -23.77 6.05
N ALA A 73 -14.02 -23.24 6.86
CA ALA A 73 -12.63 -23.64 6.79
C ALA A 73 -12.45 -25.11 7.20
N LEU A 74 -11.40 -25.75 6.67
CA LEU A 74 -10.96 -27.06 7.14
C LEU A 74 -10.68 -27.02 8.65
N PRO A 75 -10.89 -28.15 9.35
CA PRO A 75 -10.66 -28.21 10.79
C PRO A 75 -9.21 -27.84 11.16
N PRO A 76 -9.00 -27.34 12.38
CA PRO A 76 -7.67 -26.98 12.85
C PRO A 76 -6.74 -28.19 12.82
N ILE A 77 -5.45 -27.91 12.63
CA ILE A 77 -4.42 -28.95 12.58
C ILE A 77 -4.20 -29.46 14.01
N GLN A 78 -4.38 -30.76 14.19
CA GLN A 78 -4.17 -31.49 15.42
C GLN A 78 -3.12 -32.58 15.20
N TRP A 79 -2.51 -33.08 16.28
CA TRP A 79 -1.53 -34.18 16.18
C TRP A 79 -2.05 -35.40 15.43
N LYS A 80 -3.36 -35.69 15.54
CA LYS A 80 -4.00 -36.84 14.90
C LYS A 80 -4.14 -36.73 13.37
N ASN A 81 -4.22 -35.51 12.81
CA ASN A 81 -4.36 -35.29 11.36
C ASN A 81 -3.13 -34.61 10.74
N LEU A 82 -2.10 -34.27 11.51
CA LEU A 82 -0.92 -33.54 11.03
C LEU A 82 -0.34 -34.11 9.72
N LEU A 83 -0.15 -35.43 9.63
CA LEU A 83 0.42 -36.07 8.44
C LEU A 83 -0.50 -36.00 7.20
N SER A 84 -1.82 -35.98 7.39
CA SER A 84 -2.77 -35.83 6.27
C SER A 84 -2.91 -34.39 5.81
N GLU A 85 -2.54 -33.41 6.65
CA GLU A 85 -2.56 -31.98 6.31
C GLU A 85 -1.32 -31.51 5.55
N ILE A 86 -0.25 -32.32 5.51
CA ILE A 86 0.98 -32.00 4.80
C ILE A 86 0.82 -32.20 3.28
N GLN A 87 1.27 -31.21 2.52
CA GLN A 87 1.48 -31.26 1.08
C GLN A 87 2.82 -31.96 0.79
N TRP A 88 2.81 -33.29 0.78
CA TRP A 88 4.03 -34.10 0.75
C TRP A 88 4.94 -33.82 -0.44
N VAL A 89 4.40 -33.53 -1.63
CA VAL A 89 5.22 -33.20 -2.80
C VAL A 89 6.03 -31.93 -2.56
N SER A 90 5.36 -30.84 -2.14
CA SER A 90 6.02 -29.58 -1.79
C SER A 90 6.99 -29.76 -0.63
N ALA A 91 6.59 -30.48 0.43
CA ALA A 91 7.42 -30.71 1.60
C ALA A 91 8.71 -31.48 1.27
N ILE A 92 8.61 -32.51 0.42
CA ILE A 92 9.77 -33.28 -0.04
C ILE A 92 10.69 -32.39 -0.86
N VAL A 93 10.18 -31.62 -1.83
CA VAL A 93 11.02 -30.74 -2.66
C VAL A 93 11.71 -29.67 -1.81
N LEU A 94 10.96 -29.00 -0.93
CA LEU A 94 11.47 -27.91 -0.08
C LEU A 94 12.41 -28.39 1.03
N THR A 95 12.40 -29.69 1.38
CA THR A 95 13.31 -30.27 2.36
C THR A 95 14.52 -30.93 1.71
N THR A 96 14.32 -31.68 0.63
CA THR A 96 15.40 -32.44 -0.03
C THR A 96 16.34 -31.53 -0.81
N THR A 97 15.84 -30.46 -1.46
CA THR A 97 16.72 -29.57 -2.25
C THR A 97 17.71 -28.78 -1.38
N PRO A 98 17.36 -28.21 -0.21
CA PRO A 98 18.35 -27.63 0.68
C PRO A 98 19.33 -28.65 1.26
N LEU A 99 18.88 -29.86 1.61
CA LEU A 99 19.76 -30.93 2.09
C LEU A 99 20.78 -31.33 1.02
N LEU A 100 20.35 -31.46 -0.24
CA LEU A 100 21.23 -31.72 -1.37
C LEU A 100 22.17 -30.55 -1.65
N ALA A 101 21.73 -29.30 -1.47
CA ALA A 101 22.58 -28.12 -1.59
C ALA A 101 23.68 -28.12 -0.52
N ILE A 102 23.35 -28.40 0.74
CA ILE A 102 24.30 -28.53 1.86
C ILE A 102 25.30 -29.66 1.58
N TYR A 103 24.82 -30.84 1.18
CA TYR A 103 25.69 -31.94 0.77
C TYR A 103 26.62 -31.54 -0.37
N GLY A 104 26.10 -30.85 -1.39
CA GLY A 104 26.86 -30.33 -2.52
C GLY A 104 27.97 -29.37 -2.08
N LEU A 105 27.62 -28.41 -1.21
CA LEU A 105 28.55 -27.44 -0.61
C LEU A 105 29.68 -28.12 0.16
N CYS A 106 29.40 -29.21 0.88
CA CYS A 106 30.40 -29.93 1.67
C CYS A 106 31.28 -30.88 0.84
N THR A 107 30.80 -31.37 -0.31
CA THR A 107 31.44 -32.47 -1.06
C THR A 107 31.94 -32.08 -2.45
N THR A 108 31.66 -30.87 -2.91
CA THR A 108 32.04 -30.41 -4.25
C THR A 108 32.92 -29.19 -4.11
N LYS A 109 34.05 -29.15 -4.82
CA LYS A 109 34.91 -27.97 -4.85
C LYS A 109 34.32 -26.94 -5.81
N MET A 110 34.06 -25.74 -5.33
CA MET A 110 33.63 -24.64 -6.20
C MET A 110 34.78 -24.23 -7.14
N THR A 111 34.48 -24.12 -8.43
CA THR A 111 35.35 -23.50 -9.43
C THR A 111 34.81 -22.12 -9.78
N TRP A 112 35.70 -21.18 -10.13
CA TRP A 112 35.30 -19.82 -10.52
C TRP A 112 34.32 -19.78 -11.71
N PRO A 113 34.53 -20.54 -12.80
CA PRO A 113 33.57 -20.56 -13.90
C PRO A 113 32.18 -21.06 -13.48
N THR A 114 32.10 -22.10 -12.63
CA THR A 114 30.83 -22.59 -12.07
C THR A 114 30.17 -21.58 -11.16
N ALA A 115 30.93 -20.85 -10.33
CA ALA A 115 30.38 -19.80 -9.48
C ALA A 115 29.73 -18.68 -10.31
N ILE A 116 30.43 -18.19 -11.33
CA ILE A 116 29.93 -17.16 -12.26
C ILE A 116 28.71 -17.68 -13.01
N TRP A 117 28.75 -18.91 -13.51
CA TRP A 117 27.63 -19.52 -14.20
C TRP A 117 26.40 -19.68 -13.31
N SER A 118 26.59 -20.11 -12.06
CA SER A 118 25.51 -20.23 -11.07
C SER A 118 24.84 -18.88 -10.84
N LEU A 119 25.62 -17.79 -10.77
CA LEU A 119 25.10 -16.43 -10.60
C LEU A 119 24.35 -15.93 -11.85
N ILE A 120 24.89 -16.16 -13.05
CA ILE A 120 24.20 -15.80 -14.30
C ILE A 120 22.87 -16.56 -14.41
N TYR A 121 22.89 -17.87 -14.14
CA TYR A 121 21.70 -18.71 -14.22
C TYR A 121 20.66 -18.38 -13.13
N TYR A 122 21.11 -17.94 -11.94
CA TYR A 122 20.26 -17.36 -10.92
C TYR A 122 19.47 -16.16 -11.47
N PHE A 123 20.14 -15.20 -12.11
CA PHE A 123 19.45 -14.04 -12.68
C PHE A 123 18.57 -14.39 -13.88
N TRP A 124 18.96 -15.35 -14.73
CA TRP A 124 18.11 -15.79 -15.84
C TRP A 124 16.80 -16.41 -15.34
N THR A 125 16.89 -17.36 -14.41
CA THR A 125 15.71 -17.99 -13.81
C THR A 125 14.87 -16.99 -13.01
N GLY A 126 15.52 -16.07 -12.29
CA GLY A 126 14.87 -14.94 -11.62
C GLY A 126 14.08 -14.06 -12.60
N LEU A 127 14.68 -13.64 -13.73
CA LEU A 127 14.00 -12.89 -14.79
C LEU A 127 12.85 -13.66 -15.42
N GLY A 128 12.96 -14.99 -15.52
CA GLY A 128 11.84 -15.86 -15.91
C GLY A 128 10.62 -15.70 -15.02
N ILE A 129 10.82 -15.53 -13.71
CA ILE A 129 9.76 -15.23 -12.74
C ILE A 129 9.34 -13.76 -12.81
N THR A 130 10.25 -12.81 -12.66
CA THR A 130 9.92 -11.38 -12.51
C THR A 130 9.46 -10.73 -13.81
N ALA A 131 10.20 -10.88 -14.92
CA ALA A 131 9.79 -10.34 -16.21
C ALA A 131 8.66 -11.18 -16.83
N GLY A 132 8.77 -12.51 -16.71
CA GLY A 132 7.80 -13.45 -17.29
C GLY A 132 6.55 -13.64 -16.43
N TYR A 133 6.63 -14.53 -15.45
CA TYR A 133 5.46 -15.03 -14.70
C TYR A 133 4.66 -13.89 -14.07
N HIS A 134 5.38 -12.95 -13.49
CA HIS A 134 4.85 -11.81 -12.77
C HIS A 134 4.39 -10.69 -13.71
N ARG A 135 5.32 -9.94 -14.29
CA ARG A 135 4.99 -8.70 -15.01
C ARG A 135 4.26 -8.96 -16.34
N LEU A 136 4.72 -9.95 -17.13
CA LEU A 136 4.11 -10.27 -18.43
C LEU A 136 2.78 -11.03 -18.29
N TRP A 137 2.75 -12.14 -17.56
CA TRP A 137 1.58 -13.03 -17.55
C TRP A 137 0.60 -12.71 -16.41
N ALA A 138 1.05 -12.50 -15.18
CA ALA A 138 0.14 -12.17 -14.09
C ALA A 138 -0.45 -10.76 -14.24
N HIS A 139 0.38 -9.76 -14.53
CA HIS A 139 -0.02 -8.35 -14.59
C HIS A 139 -0.21 -7.77 -15.98
N ARG A 140 0.22 -8.44 -17.05
CA ARG A 140 0.05 -7.93 -18.43
C ARG A 140 0.58 -6.48 -18.56
N SER A 141 1.71 -6.19 -17.91
CA SER A 141 2.29 -4.85 -17.84
C SER A 141 3.06 -4.46 -19.11
N TYR A 142 3.33 -5.42 -19.99
CA TYR A 142 3.87 -5.18 -21.32
C TYR A 142 3.49 -6.31 -22.29
N ASN A 143 3.72 -6.08 -23.58
CA ASN A 143 3.59 -7.09 -24.63
C ASN A 143 4.96 -7.63 -25.01
N ALA A 144 5.10 -8.95 -25.12
CA ALA A 144 6.33 -9.62 -25.55
C ALA A 144 6.15 -10.33 -26.90
N SER A 145 7.18 -10.32 -27.74
CA SER A 145 7.26 -11.13 -28.95
C SER A 145 7.26 -12.63 -28.61
N LYS A 146 6.90 -13.49 -29.57
CA LYS A 146 6.89 -14.95 -29.34
C LYS A 146 8.26 -15.51 -28.90
N PRO A 147 9.40 -15.11 -29.50
CA PRO A 147 10.71 -15.53 -29.02
C PRO A 147 10.95 -15.17 -27.54
N LEU A 148 10.65 -13.93 -27.13
CA LEU A 148 10.81 -13.50 -25.75
C LEU A 148 9.88 -14.28 -24.80
N GLN A 149 8.63 -14.54 -25.21
CA GLN A 149 7.71 -15.37 -24.43
C GLN A 149 8.27 -16.78 -24.19
N TYR A 150 8.83 -17.44 -25.21
CA TYR A 150 9.43 -18.77 -25.03
C TYR A 150 10.69 -18.74 -24.15
N ILE A 151 11.56 -17.74 -24.33
CA ILE A 151 12.76 -17.58 -23.47
C ILE A 151 12.36 -17.44 -22.00
N LEU A 152 11.43 -16.54 -21.70
CA LEU A 152 10.93 -16.32 -20.33
C LEU A 152 10.20 -17.55 -19.76
N ALA A 153 9.47 -18.28 -20.60
CA ALA A 153 8.79 -19.52 -20.19
C ALA A 153 9.79 -20.63 -19.83
N LEU A 154 10.88 -20.77 -20.60
CA LEU A 154 11.94 -21.74 -20.35
C LEU A 154 12.75 -21.35 -19.09
N TRP A 155 13.16 -20.09 -18.99
CA TRP A 155 13.86 -19.59 -17.80
C TRP A 155 13.02 -19.71 -16.52
N GLY A 156 11.74 -19.36 -16.57
CA GLY A 156 10.83 -19.51 -15.43
C GLY A 156 10.58 -20.97 -15.05
N SER A 157 10.62 -21.89 -16.03
CA SER A 157 10.56 -23.33 -15.73
C SER A 157 11.80 -23.81 -14.95
N GLY A 158 12.97 -23.18 -15.16
CA GLY A 158 14.19 -23.44 -14.40
C GLY A 158 14.15 -22.99 -12.92
N ALA A 159 13.18 -22.13 -12.56
CA ALA A 159 12.93 -21.73 -11.17
C ALA A 159 12.08 -22.75 -10.40
N VAL A 160 11.39 -23.67 -11.08
CA VAL A 160 10.59 -24.76 -10.45
C VAL A 160 9.57 -24.23 -9.44
N GLN A 161 8.74 -23.25 -9.83
CA GLN A 161 7.72 -22.62 -8.98
C GLN A 161 6.28 -22.87 -9.43
N GLY A 162 6.03 -24.00 -10.10
CA GLY A 162 4.77 -24.28 -10.79
C GLY A 162 4.73 -23.73 -12.22
N SER A 163 3.75 -24.17 -12.99
CA SER A 163 3.54 -23.68 -14.37
C SER A 163 3.10 -22.21 -14.38
N ILE A 164 3.31 -21.51 -15.50
CA ILE A 164 2.86 -20.11 -15.67
C ILE A 164 1.37 -19.99 -15.33
N HIS A 165 0.56 -20.94 -15.81
CA HIS A 165 -0.88 -20.97 -15.58
C HIS A 165 -1.22 -21.03 -14.08
N TRP A 166 -0.55 -21.91 -13.32
CA TRP A 166 -0.80 -22.06 -11.89
C TRP A 166 -0.29 -20.86 -11.09
N TRP A 167 0.93 -20.40 -11.38
CA TRP A 167 1.59 -19.31 -10.68
C TRP A 167 0.83 -17.99 -10.87
N ALA A 168 0.52 -17.62 -12.11
CA ALA A 168 -0.18 -16.37 -12.41
C ALA A 168 -1.62 -16.36 -11.87
N ARG A 169 -2.31 -17.51 -11.85
CA ARG A 169 -3.62 -17.63 -11.18
C ARG A 169 -3.52 -17.32 -9.68
N GLY A 170 -2.55 -17.95 -9.00
CA GLY A 170 -2.31 -17.71 -7.57
C GLY A 170 -1.94 -16.26 -7.29
N HIS A 171 -1.07 -15.68 -8.11
CA HIS A 171 -0.63 -14.29 -7.94
C HIS A 171 -1.77 -13.27 -8.17
N ARG A 172 -2.64 -13.50 -9.17
CA ARG A 172 -3.83 -12.66 -9.38
C ARG A 172 -4.81 -12.76 -8.21
N ALA A 173 -5.00 -13.96 -7.66
CA ALA A 173 -5.83 -14.15 -6.48
C ALA A 173 -5.23 -13.44 -5.26
N HIS A 174 -3.91 -13.49 -5.07
CA HIS A 174 -3.22 -12.75 -4.03
C HIS A 174 -3.52 -11.26 -4.12
N HIS A 175 -3.27 -10.60 -5.25
CA HIS A 175 -3.58 -9.16 -5.42
C HIS A 175 -5.05 -8.80 -5.18
N ARG A 176 -5.98 -9.67 -5.59
CA ARG A 176 -7.42 -9.42 -5.42
C ARG A 176 -7.89 -9.57 -3.98
N TYR A 177 -7.24 -10.44 -3.21
CA TYR A 177 -7.69 -10.85 -1.88
C TYR A 177 -6.62 -10.65 -0.80
N THR A 178 -5.63 -9.78 -1.04
CA THR A 178 -4.51 -9.49 -0.15
C THR A 178 -4.99 -9.29 1.29
N ASP A 179 -4.32 -9.93 2.24
CA ASP A 179 -4.62 -9.87 3.68
C ASP A 179 -6.00 -10.41 4.09
N THR A 180 -6.63 -11.24 3.26
CA THR A 180 -7.85 -12.00 3.61
C THR A 180 -7.61 -13.50 3.61
N ASP A 181 -8.53 -14.26 4.21
CA ASP A 181 -8.51 -15.74 4.20
C ASP A 181 -8.59 -16.37 2.80
N LEU A 182 -8.90 -15.58 1.76
CA LEU A 182 -8.91 -16.04 0.36
C LEU A 182 -7.57 -15.81 -0.36
N ASP A 183 -6.61 -15.11 0.28
CA ASP A 183 -5.24 -14.97 -0.20
C ASP A 183 -4.51 -16.33 -0.11
N PRO A 184 -4.02 -16.89 -1.23
CA PRO A 184 -3.32 -18.18 -1.22
C PRO A 184 -2.09 -18.25 -0.32
N TYR A 185 -1.46 -17.11 0.00
CA TYR A 185 -0.25 -17.06 0.83
C TYR A 185 -0.24 -15.87 1.79
N GLY A 186 -1.43 -15.49 2.28
CA GLY A 186 -1.68 -14.31 3.09
C GLY A 186 -0.69 -14.08 4.24
N ALA A 187 -0.14 -12.86 4.28
CA ALA A 187 0.84 -12.43 5.28
C ALA A 187 0.24 -12.34 6.70
N HIS A 188 -1.07 -12.16 6.82
CA HIS A 188 -1.80 -12.08 8.10
C HIS A 188 -1.77 -13.38 8.90
N PHE A 189 -1.47 -14.52 8.26
CA PHE A 189 -1.24 -15.80 8.95
C PHE A 189 0.16 -15.93 9.58
N GLY A 190 1.05 -14.96 9.37
CA GLY A 190 2.37 -14.91 9.98
C GLY A 190 3.52 -15.06 8.98
N LEU A 191 4.70 -14.57 9.37
CA LEU A 191 5.90 -14.52 8.51
C LEU A 191 6.33 -15.90 7.99
N LEU A 192 6.35 -16.91 8.85
CA LEU A 192 6.79 -18.26 8.49
C LEU A 192 5.76 -18.96 7.58
N TRP A 193 4.47 -18.64 7.78
CA TRP A 193 3.40 -19.11 6.90
C TRP A 193 3.56 -18.56 5.49
N SER A 194 3.68 -17.24 5.33
CA SER A 194 3.78 -16.62 4.01
C SER A 194 5.12 -16.89 3.32
N HIS A 195 6.19 -17.19 4.07
CA HIS A 195 7.47 -17.61 3.51
C HIS A 195 7.42 -19.05 2.96
N LEU A 196 6.98 -20.03 3.75
CA LEU A 196 7.02 -21.46 3.37
C LEU A 196 5.77 -22.25 3.74
N GLY A 197 5.11 -21.91 4.85
CA GLY A 197 4.02 -22.71 5.42
C GLY A 197 2.87 -22.97 4.46
N TRP A 198 2.49 -21.97 3.65
CA TRP A 198 1.40 -22.07 2.67
C TRP A 198 1.63 -23.15 1.59
N MET A 199 2.89 -23.52 1.30
CA MET A 199 3.20 -24.59 0.36
C MET A 199 3.26 -25.97 1.01
N ILE A 200 3.61 -26.03 2.30
CA ILE A 200 3.82 -27.28 3.05
C ILE A 200 2.52 -27.80 3.64
N VAL A 201 1.59 -26.90 3.97
CA VAL A 201 0.33 -27.25 4.63
C VAL A 201 -0.83 -27.00 3.69
N LYS A 202 -1.81 -27.91 3.65
CA LYS A 202 -3.03 -27.73 2.86
C LYS A 202 -3.72 -26.41 3.27
N PRO A 203 -4.15 -25.58 2.31
CA PRO A 203 -4.82 -24.33 2.65
C PRO A 203 -6.13 -24.64 3.40
N ARG A 204 -6.43 -23.88 4.45
CA ARG A 204 -7.65 -24.11 5.24
C ARG A 204 -8.91 -23.68 4.49
N ARG A 205 -8.77 -22.79 3.52
CA ARG A 205 -9.83 -22.35 2.61
C ARG A 205 -9.40 -22.47 1.17
N LYS A 206 -10.36 -22.56 0.25
CA LYS A 206 -10.07 -22.50 -1.18
C LYS A 206 -9.60 -21.07 -1.52
N PRO A 207 -8.45 -20.90 -2.21
CA PRO A 207 -8.03 -19.58 -2.66
C PRO A 207 -9.09 -18.94 -3.55
N GLY A 208 -9.23 -17.61 -3.45
CA GLY A 208 -10.25 -16.87 -4.17
C GLY A 208 -10.10 -16.95 -5.70
N VAL A 209 -11.20 -16.65 -6.40
CA VAL A 209 -11.26 -16.76 -7.87
C VAL A 209 -10.62 -15.54 -8.53
N ALA A 210 -9.87 -15.79 -9.60
CA ALA A 210 -9.29 -14.76 -10.47
C ALA A 210 -9.47 -15.14 -11.93
N ASP A 211 -9.77 -14.15 -12.79
CA ASP A 211 -9.82 -14.36 -14.24
C ASP A 211 -8.46 -14.83 -14.76
N ILE A 212 -8.48 -15.88 -15.57
CA ILE A 212 -7.33 -16.49 -16.25
C ILE A 212 -7.66 -16.85 -17.70
N SER A 213 -8.75 -16.29 -18.26
CA SER A 213 -9.22 -16.56 -19.61
C SER A 213 -8.18 -16.21 -20.68
N ASP A 214 -7.38 -15.17 -20.45
CA ASP A 214 -6.26 -14.77 -21.30
C ASP A 214 -5.10 -15.78 -21.22
N LEU A 215 -4.78 -16.28 -20.03
CA LEU A 215 -3.73 -17.29 -19.83
C LEU A 215 -4.08 -18.59 -20.57
N ARG A 216 -5.34 -19.03 -20.45
CA ARG A 216 -5.86 -20.21 -21.14
C ARG A 216 -5.86 -20.09 -22.66
N ARG A 217 -5.83 -18.88 -23.22
CA ARG A 217 -5.77 -18.65 -24.68
C ARG A 217 -4.34 -18.58 -25.21
N ASN A 218 -3.35 -18.34 -24.37
CA ASN A 218 -1.96 -18.18 -24.82
C ASN A 218 -1.30 -19.54 -25.15
N SER A 219 -0.88 -19.72 -26.42
CA SER A 219 -0.23 -20.94 -26.91
C SER A 219 1.09 -21.29 -26.21
N VAL A 220 1.88 -20.29 -25.79
CA VAL A 220 3.16 -20.51 -25.08
C VAL A 220 2.89 -21.04 -23.68
N ILE A 221 1.87 -20.51 -23.01
CA ILE A 221 1.45 -20.97 -21.68
C ILE A 221 0.91 -22.40 -21.77
N LYS A 222 0.09 -22.71 -22.77
CA LYS A 222 -0.39 -24.09 -23.02
C LYS A 222 0.77 -25.06 -23.23
N PHE A 223 1.75 -24.69 -24.06
CA PHE A 223 2.96 -25.48 -24.27
C PHE A 223 3.70 -25.71 -22.95
N GLN A 224 4.00 -24.64 -22.23
CA GLN A 224 4.78 -24.71 -20.99
C GLN A 224 4.06 -25.50 -19.91
N HIS A 225 2.74 -25.36 -19.79
CA HIS A 225 1.92 -26.11 -18.84
C HIS A 225 1.89 -27.60 -19.20
N LYS A 226 1.67 -27.95 -20.48
CA LYS A 226 1.65 -29.34 -20.95
C LYS A 226 2.99 -30.05 -20.76
N PHE A 227 4.10 -29.36 -21.00
CA PHE A 227 5.45 -29.90 -20.89
C PHE A 227 6.15 -29.47 -19.60
N TYR A 228 5.41 -29.07 -18.56
CA TYR A 228 6.02 -28.46 -17.39
C TYR A 228 7.03 -29.39 -16.71
N LEU A 229 6.65 -30.65 -16.52
CA LEU A 229 7.51 -31.65 -15.89
C LEU A 229 8.84 -31.90 -16.59
N PRO A 230 8.89 -32.22 -17.89
CA PRO A 230 10.17 -32.34 -18.56
C PRO A 230 10.95 -31.02 -18.54
N LEU A 231 10.28 -29.87 -18.66
CA LEU A 231 10.93 -28.57 -18.63
C LEU A 231 11.60 -28.25 -17.28
N ILE A 232 11.02 -28.63 -16.14
CA ILE A 232 11.67 -28.40 -14.84
C ILE A 232 12.95 -29.22 -14.68
N PHE A 233 12.98 -30.46 -15.18
CA PHE A 233 14.21 -31.28 -15.11
C PHE A 233 15.27 -30.76 -16.08
N ILE A 234 14.86 -30.39 -17.28
CA ILE A 234 15.77 -29.88 -18.32
C ILE A 234 16.32 -28.51 -17.90
N MET A 235 15.47 -27.53 -17.65
CA MET A 235 15.89 -26.16 -17.36
C MET A 235 16.35 -25.99 -15.91
N GLY A 236 15.80 -26.74 -14.95
CA GLY A 236 16.19 -26.65 -13.56
C GLY A 236 17.53 -27.32 -13.25
N PHE A 237 17.89 -28.39 -13.97
CA PHE A 237 19.05 -29.23 -13.63
C PHE A 237 19.93 -29.58 -14.83
N ALA A 238 19.36 -30.07 -15.94
CA ALA A 238 20.18 -30.57 -17.06
C ALA A 238 20.97 -29.45 -17.73
N VAL A 239 20.34 -28.34 -18.11
CA VAL A 239 20.98 -27.19 -18.76
C VAL A 239 22.13 -26.62 -17.92
N PRO A 240 21.94 -26.24 -16.64
CA PRO A 240 23.04 -25.68 -15.86
C PRO A 240 24.19 -26.69 -15.66
N THR A 241 23.87 -27.98 -15.55
CA THR A 241 24.88 -29.05 -15.41
C THR A 241 25.68 -29.27 -16.69
N VAL A 242 25.00 -29.40 -17.83
CA VAL A 242 25.62 -29.67 -19.14
C VAL A 242 26.48 -28.51 -19.59
N VAL A 243 26.05 -27.26 -19.35
CA VAL A 243 26.86 -26.07 -19.69
C VAL A 243 28.19 -26.08 -18.93
N ALA A 244 28.18 -26.39 -17.63
CA ALA A 244 29.41 -26.47 -16.84
C ALA A 244 30.28 -27.68 -17.24
N GLY A 245 29.64 -28.83 -17.45
CA GLY A 245 30.30 -30.07 -17.83
C GLY A 245 30.99 -30.02 -19.18
N LEU A 246 30.29 -29.54 -20.21
CA LEU A 246 30.86 -29.38 -21.56
C LEU A 246 31.75 -28.15 -21.70
N GLY A 247 31.46 -27.07 -20.96
CA GLY A 247 32.19 -25.82 -21.05
C GLY A 247 33.58 -25.87 -20.41
N TRP A 248 33.67 -26.38 -19.17
CA TRP A 248 34.93 -26.41 -18.42
C TRP A 248 35.13 -27.68 -17.59
N GLY A 249 34.41 -28.76 -17.91
CA GLY A 249 34.61 -30.09 -17.31
C GLY A 249 33.99 -30.29 -15.93
N ASP A 250 33.27 -29.30 -15.38
CA ASP A 250 32.76 -29.34 -14.00
C ASP A 250 31.30 -29.81 -13.92
N TRP A 251 31.07 -31.08 -14.28
CA TRP A 251 29.74 -31.70 -14.22
C TRP A 251 29.14 -31.66 -12.80
N ARG A 252 29.96 -31.98 -11.81
CA ARG A 252 29.53 -32.07 -10.41
C ARG A 252 29.19 -30.67 -9.86
N GLY A 253 30.03 -29.67 -10.12
CA GLY A 253 29.77 -28.29 -9.74
C GLY A 253 28.56 -27.71 -10.47
N GLY A 254 28.40 -28.01 -11.76
CA GLY A 254 27.21 -27.63 -12.53
C GLY A 254 25.91 -28.15 -11.91
N PHE A 255 25.89 -29.40 -11.47
CA PHE A 255 24.72 -29.98 -10.79
C PHE A 255 24.48 -29.38 -9.41
N PHE A 256 25.46 -29.41 -8.51
CA PHE A 256 25.24 -29.00 -7.12
C PHE A 256 25.14 -27.49 -6.93
N TYR A 257 25.93 -26.68 -7.65
CA TYR A 257 25.91 -25.23 -7.50
C TYR A 257 24.93 -24.56 -8.46
N ALA A 258 25.11 -24.75 -9.77
CA ALA A 258 24.27 -24.07 -10.77
C ALA A 258 22.87 -24.69 -10.91
N GLY A 259 22.73 -25.98 -10.54
CA GLY A 259 21.46 -26.68 -10.40
C GLY A 259 20.83 -26.49 -9.01
N VAL A 260 21.29 -27.28 -8.03
CA VAL A 260 20.60 -27.44 -6.74
C VAL A 260 20.69 -26.20 -5.85
N ALA A 261 21.89 -25.71 -5.53
CA ALA A 261 22.04 -24.58 -4.61
C ALA A 261 21.38 -23.31 -5.16
N ARG A 262 21.60 -22.99 -6.43
CA ARG A 262 20.94 -21.88 -7.11
C ARG A 262 19.42 -22.00 -7.08
N LEU A 263 18.84 -23.20 -7.20
CA LEU A 263 17.40 -23.40 -7.05
C LEU A 263 16.89 -22.98 -5.67
N VAL A 264 17.59 -23.41 -4.62
CA VAL A 264 17.25 -23.04 -3.23
C VAL A 264 17.30 -21.52 -3.05
N PHE A 265 18.33 -20.84 -3.57
CA PHE A 265 18.41 -19.38 -3.52
C PHE A 265 17.26 -18.69 -4.26
N VAL A 266 16.90 -19.16 -5.46
CA VAL A 266 15.76 -18.61 -6.23
C VAL A 266 14.45 -18.80 -5.47
N HIS A 267 14.23 -19.96 -4.86
CA HIS A 267 13.04 -20.24 -4.04
C HIS A 267 12.94 -19.27 -2.88
N HIS A 268 13.97 -19.16 -2.04
CA HIS A 268 13.94 -18.23 -0.90
C HIS A 268 13.89 -16.76 -1.32
N SER A 269 14.51 -16.39 -2.44
CA SER A 269 14.38 -15.07 -3.05
C SER A 269 12.92 -14.74 -3.35
N THR A 270 12.18 -15.64 -4.00
CA THR A 270 10.75 -15.42 -4.27
C THR A 270 9.91 -15.45 -2.99
N PHE A 271 10.21 -16.35 -2.05
CA PHE A 271 9.47 -16.44 -0.79
C PHE A 271 9.61 -15.19 0.07
N CYS A 272 10.75 -14.50 -0.01
CA CYS A 272 10.95 -13.18 0.61
C CYS A 272 9.96 -12.12 0.08
N VAL A 273 9.44 -12.24 -1.14
CA VAL A 273 8.40 -11.32 -1.65
C VAL A 273 7.11 -11.48 -0.84
N ASN A 274 6.64 -12.71 -0.65
CA ASN A 274 5.41 -13.00 0.10
C ASN A 274 5.56 -12.76 1.62
N SER A 275 6.79 -12.71 2.12
CA SER A 275 7.11 -12.59 3.55
C SER A 275 7.74 -11.24 3.86
N LEU A 276 9.05 -11.09 3.67
CA LEU A 276 9.76 -9.85 4.00
C LEU A 276 9.13 -8.61 3.37
N ALA A 277 8.61 -8.69 2.14
CA ALA A 277 8.00 -7.54 1.48
C ALA A 277 6.61 -7.15 2.02
N HIS A 278 6.02 -7.93 2.94
CA HIS A 278 4.81 -7.58 3.68
C HIS A 278 5.08 -7.15 5.13
N TYR A 279 6.33 -7.25 5.59
CA TYR A 279 6.71 -7.00 6.99
C TYR A 279 7.75 -5.89 7.14
N LEU A 280 8.75 -5.85 6.26
CA LEU A 280 9.87 -4.92 6.34
C LEU A 280 9.69 -3.77 5.34
N GLY A 281 9.84 -2.54 5.81
CA GLY A 281 9.85 -1.35 4.98
C GLY A 281 8.66 -0.42 5.19
N GLU A 282 8.48 0.48 4.24
CA GLU A 282 7.54 1.59 4.34
C GLU A 282 6.27 1.37 3.51
N ALA A 283 5.15 1.84 4.05
CA ALA A 283 3.91 2.05 3.31
C ALA A 283 4.01 3.38 2.54
N THR A 284 4.75 3.40 1.44
CA THR A 284 5.07 4.65 0.70
C THR A 284 3.86 5.27 0.01
N PHE A 285 2.90 4.45 -0.43
CA PHE A 285 1.78 4.84 -1.29
C PHE A 285 0.40 4.57 -0.69
N ASP A 286 0.25 3.50 0.10
CA ASP A 286 -0.97 3.19 0.87
C ASP A 286 -0.59 2.31 2.08
N ASN A 287 -1.30 2.43 3.20
CA ASN A 287 -1.12 1.66 4.43
C ASN A 287 -2.33 0.79 4.81
N LYS A 288 -3.32 0.66 3.93
CA LYS A 288 -4.48 -0.22 4.15
C LYS A 288 -4.15 -1.71 4.16
N MET A 289 -3.09 -2.11 3.46
CA MET A 289 -2.63 -3.49 3.33
C MET A 289 -1.18 -3.61 3.80
N THR A 290 -0.74 -4.85 4.01
CA THR A 290 0.60 -5.19 4.52
C THR A 290 1.79 -4.92 3.58
N PRO A 291 1.71 -4.92 2.23
CA PRO A 291 2.86 -4.71 1.35
C PRO A 291 3.69 -3.46 1.67
N ARG A 292 5.01 -3.60 1.63
CA ARG A 292 6.01 -2.58 2.00
C ARG A 292 7.06 -2.38 0.92
N ASP A 293 7.57 -1.16 0.83
CA ASP A 293 8.75 -0.84 0.03
C ASP A 293 10.02 -0.94 0.87
N HIS A 294 10.98 -1.75 0.42
CA HIS A 294 12.25 -1.93 1.12
C HIS A 294 13.40 -2.29 0.18
N PHE A 295 14.49 -1.51 0.26
CA PHE A 295 15.65 -1.66 -0.64
C PHE A 295 16.36 -3.01 -0.49
N ILE A 296 16.60 -3.47 0.75
CA ILE A 296 17.27 -4.78 0.96
C ILE A 296 16.38 -5.91 0.47
N THR A 297 15.06 -5.79 0.67
CA THR A 297 14.10 -6.74 0.10
C THR A 297 14.23 -6.75 -1.42
N ALA A 298 14.31 -5.58 -2.06
CA ALA A 298 14.48 -5.51 -3.52
C ALA A 298 15.81 -6.14 -3.99
N LEU A 299 16.88 -6.02 -3.22
CA LEU A 299 18.16 -6.67 -3.54
C LEU A 299 18.04 -8.20 -3.50
N VAL A 300 17.45 -8.75 -2.44
CA VAL A 300 17.31 -10.22 -2.31
C VAL A 300 16.24 -10.80 -3.24
N THR A 301 15.30 -9.98 -3.73
CA THR A 301 14.19 -10.41 -4.61
C THR A 301 14.32 -9.96 -6.06
N VAL A 302 15.52 -9.57 -6.53
CA VAL A 302 15.76 -9.22 -7.94
C VAL A 302 14.87 -8.05 -8.43
N GLY A 303 14.61 -7.09 -7.55
CA GLY A 303 13.84 -5.87 -7.82
C GLY A 303 12.39 -5.90 -7.34
N GLU A 304 11.94 -6.99 -6.72
CA GLU A 304 10.52 -7.18 -6.32
C GLU A 304 10.17 -6.62 -4.93
N GLY A 305 11.10 -5.93 -4.26
CA GLY A 305 10.93 -5.45 -2.89
C GLY A 305 10.32 -4.06 -2.73
N TYR A 306 10.01 -3.35 -3.82
CA TYR A 306 9.13 -2.17 -3.78
C TYR A 306 7.67 -2.63 -3.89
N HIS A 307 7.25 -3.39 -2.87
CA HIS A 307 6.03 -4.18 -2.93
C HIS A 307 4.78 -3.35 -2.61
N ASN A 308 4.92 -2.25 -1.86
CA ASN A 308 3.84 -1.31 -1.65
C ASN A 308 3.48 -0.59 -2.95
N PHE A 309 4.48 -0.14 -3.70
CA PHE A 309 4.25 0.39 -5.05
C PHE A 309 3.56 -0.64 -5.94
N HIS A 310 4.07 -1.86 -5.95
CA HIS A 310 3.57 -2.94 -6.80
C HIS A 310 2.10 -3.27 -6.53
N HIS A 311 1.69 -3.41 -5.26
CA HIS A 311 0.29 -3.67 -4.91
C HIS A 311 -0.63 -2.49 -5.21
N GLN A 312 -0.12 -1.26 -5.06
CA GLN A 312 -0.91 -0.07 -5.38
C GLN A 312 -1.09 0.14 -6.89
N PHE A 313 -0.08 -0.21 -7.69
CA PHE A 313 -0.03 0.04 -9.13
C PHE A 313 0.36 -1.23 -9.92
N PRO A 314 -0.42 -2.33 -9.82
CA PRO A 314 0.00 -3.66 -10.25
C PRO A 314 0.23 -3.80 -11.75
N MET A 315 -0.36 -2.93 -12.56
CA MET A 315 -0.18 -2.93 -14.02
C MET A 315 1.07 -2.18 -14.48
N ASP A 316 1.78 -1.44 -13.61
CA ASP A 316 3.04 -0.80 -13.98
C ASP A 316 4.10 -1.87 -14.26
N TYR A 317 4.88 -1.72 -15.34
CA TYR A 317 5.95 -2.68 -15.64
C TYR A 317 7.15 -2.54 -14.68
N ARG A 318 7.18 -1.48 -13.87
CA ARG A 318 8.25 -1.19 -12.90
C ARG A 318 7.74 -1.53 -11.51
N ASN A 319 8.59 -2.10 -10.67
CA ASN A 319 8.36 -2.04 -9.22
C ASN A 319 9.07 -0.83 -8.62
N ALA A 320 10.22 -0.48 -9.18
CA ALA A 320 10.97 0.72 -8.82
C ALA A 320 10.70 1.87 -9.79
N VAL A 321 9.95 2.88 -9.35
CA VAL A 321 9.64 4.06 -10.18
C VAL A 321 10.79 5.05 -10.33
N GLN A 322 11.69 5.14 -9.35
CA GLN A 322 12.84 6.03 -9.43
C GLN A 322 13.96 5.38 -10.24
N TRP A 323 14.76 6.20 -10.93
CA TRP A 323 15.84 5.72 -11.79
C TRP A 323 16.96 5.02 -11.00
N TYR A 324 17.23 5.46 -9.77
CA TYR A 324 18.29 4.91 -8.90
C TYR A 324 17.85 3.69 -8.09
N GLN A 325 16.55 3.41 -8.01
CA GLN A 325 16.03 2.27 -7.25
C GLN A 325 16.37 0.96 -7.99
N TYR A 326 16.88 -0.02 -7.22
CA TYR A 326 17.29 -1.33 -7.73
C TYR A 326 16.10 -2.13 -8.26
N ASP A 327 16.02 -2.27 -9.59
CA ASP A 327 15.05 -3.12 -10.29
C ASP A 327 15.69 -3.59 -11.61
N PRO A 328 16.49 -4.66 -11.58
CA PRO A 328 17.12 -5.19 -12.79
C PRO A 328 16.08 -5.67 -13.81
N THR A 329 14.90 -6.10 -13.37
CA THR A 329 13.80 -6.56 -14.22
C THR A 329 13.24 -5.42 -15.08
N LYS A 330 13.04 -4.22 -14.51
CA LYS A 330 12.67 -3.01 -15.26
C LYS A 330 13.64 -2.77 -16.40
N TRP A 331 14.94 -2.75 -16.10
CA TRP A 331 15.97 -2.48 -17.11
C TRP A 331 16.06 -3.57 -18.17
N PHE A 332 15.89 -4.83 -17.79
CA PHE A 332 15.80 -5.93 -18.74
C PHE A 332 14.62 -5.74 -19.72
N ILE A 333 13.41 -5.43 -19.21
CA ILE A 333 12.23 -5.20 -20.06
C ILE A 333 12.45 -4.00 -20.98
N THR A 334 13.02 -2.90 -20.48
CA THR A 334 13.35 -1.71 -21.29
C THR A 334 14.39 -2.03 -22.36
N ALA A 335 15.40 -2.84 -22.06
CA ALA A 335 16.37 -3.30 -23.06
C ALA A 335 15.70 -4.19 -24.12
N MET A 336 14.78 -5.08 -23.73
CA MET A 336 13.99 -5.87 -24.66
C MET A 336 13.07 -5.01 -25.54
N GLN A 337 12.58 -3.89 -25.02
CA GLN A 337 11.84 -2.91 -25.83
C GLN A 337 12.75 -2.25 -26.87
N ALA A 338 13.96 -1.83 -26.48
CA ALA A 338 14.92 -1.20 -27.38
C ALA A 338 15.32 -2.09 -28.56
N VAL A 339 15.39 -3.41 -28.37
CA VAL A 339 15.66 -4.39 -29.44
C VAL A 339 14.38 -4.91 -30.14
N GLY A 340 13.20 -4.35 -29.85
CA GLY A 340 11.94 -4.70 -30.50
C GLY A 340 11.29 -6.02 -30.05
N LEU A 341 11.78 -6.64 -28.97
CA LEU A 341 11.21 -7.87 -28.39
C LEU A 341 10.10 -7.61 -27.37
N ALA A 342 10.03 -6.41 -26.79
CA ALA A 342 8.95 -5.95 -25.92
C ALA A 342 8.31 -4.67 -26.47
N SER A 343 7.04 -4.43 -26.13
CA SER A 343 6.31 -3.22 -26.52
C SER A 343 5.20 -2.90 -25.51
N HIS A 344 4.59 -1.73 -25.61
CA HIS A 344 3.45 -1.32 -24.77
C HIS A 344 3.73 -1.44 -23.26
N LEU A 345 4.93 -1.04 -22.83
CA LEU A 345 5.29 -1.00 -21.42
C LEU A 345 4.36 -0.01 -20.70
N LYS A 346 3.53 -0.53 -19.78
CA LYS A 346 2.53 0.24 -19.06
C LYS A 346 3.17 0.96 -17.89
N VAL A 347 2.93 2.26 -17.80
CA VAL A 347 3.39 3.13 -16.74
C VAL A 347 2.17 3.84 -16.17
N PHE A 348 2.01 3.82 -14.85
CA PHE A 348 0.96 4.62 -14.21
C PHE A 348 1.27 6.12 -14.34
N PRO A 349 0.26 6.99 -14.50
CA PRO A 349 0.48 8.43 -14.57
C PRO A 349 1.19 8.95 -13.33
N ASP A 350 2.27 9.73 -13.53
CA ASP A 350 3.10 10.24 -12.44
C ASP A 350 2.33 11.05 -11.41
N ASN A 351 1.27 11.75 -11.83
CA ASN A 351 0.39 12.50 -10.93
C ASN A 351 -0.30 11.59 -9.90
N GLU A 352 -0.81 10.43 -10.32
CA GLU A 352 -1.48 9.49 -9.41
C GLU A 352 -0.50 8.82 -8.46
N VAL A 353 0.69 8.47 -8.95
CA VAL A 353 1.78 7.95 -8.11
C VAL A 353 2.21 8.99 -7.06
N ARG A 354 2.30 10.27 -7.45
CA ARG A 354 2.63 11.37 -6.53
C ARG A 354 1.53 11.62 -5.50
N LYS A 355 0.24 11.57 -5.89
CA LYS A 355 -0.87 11.70 -4.95
C LYS A 355 -0.80 10.68 -3.81
N GLY A 356 -0.54 9.40 -4.12
CA GLY A 356 -0.39 8.36 -3.09
C GLY A 356 0.73 8.68 -2.10
N ARG A 357 1.91 9.09 -2.62
CA ARG A 357 3.05 9.46 -1.76
C ARG A 357 2.75 10.68 -0.88
N VAL A 358 2.14 11.72 -1.44
CA VAL A 358 1.78 12.94 -0.69
C VAL A 358 0.71 12.64 0.36
N ALA A 359 -0.27 11.78 0.06
CA ALA A 359 -1.28 11.37 1.03
C ALA A 359 -0.64 10.68 2.25
N MET A 360 0.29 9.74 2.02
CA MET A 360 1.02 9.07 3.09
C MET A 360 1.91 10.04 3.90
N GLN A 361 2.56 11.01 3.24
CA GLN A 361 3.32 12.06 3.91
C GLN A 361 2.43 12.96 4.77
N LEU A 362 1.28 13.38 4.24
CA LEU A 362 0.32 14.21 4.96
C LEU A 362 -0.21 13.47 6.19
N GLN A 363 -0.50 12.17 6.08
CA GLN A 363 -0.90 11.36 7.23
C GLN A 363 0.21 11.31 8.31
N LYS A 364 1.48 11.14 7.93
CA LYS A 364 2.61 11.20 8.87
C LYS A 364 2.71 12.58 9.54
N LEU A 365 2.57 13.66 8.77
CA LEU A 365 2.59 15.03 9.28
C LEU A 365 1.42 15.32 10.23
N HIS A 366 0.20 14.84 9.92
CA HIS A 366 -0.95 14.98 10.83
C HIS A 366 -0.73 14.22 12.14
N ALA A 367 -0.13 13.02 12.09
CA ALA A 367 0.19 12.27 13.30
C ALA A 367 1.26 12.97 14.16
N GLU A 368 2.30 13.53 13.53
CA GLU A 368 3.30 14.36 14.21
C GLU A 368 2.67 15.63 14.79
N GLN A 369 1.83 16.32 14.01
CA GLN A 369 1.09 17.50 14.44
C GLN A 369 0.22 17.19 15.66
N ALA A 370 -0.48 16.05 15.69
CA ALA A 370 -1.32 15.64 16.81
C ALA A 370 -0.53 15.32 18.09
N ALA A 371 0.76 14.98 17.98
CA ALA A 371 1.64 14.74 19.13
C ALA A 371 2.22 16.04 19.71
N LEU A 372 2.17 17.15 18.97
CA LEU A 372 2.66 18.45 19.42
C LEU A 372 1.59 19.19 20.23
N THR A 373 2.03 19.97 21.23
CA THR A 373 1.14 20.88 21.95
C THR A 373 1.00 22.18 21.17
N TRP A 374 -0.17 22.36 20.55
CA TRP A 374 -0.53 23.59 19.87
C TRP A 374 -1.22 24.57 20.82
N PRO A 375 -1.11 25.89 20.57
CA PRO A 375 -1.84 26.89 21.34
C PRO A 375 -3.35 26.67 21.22
N LYS A 376 -4.10 27.22 22.18
CA LYS A 376 -5.56 27.23 22.08
C LYS A 376 -5.96 27.89 20.76
N HIS A 377 -6.86 27.22 20.04
CA HIS A 377 -7.46 27.79 18.84
C HIS A 377 -8.07 29.15 19.17
N SER A 378 -7.87 30.14 18.31
CA SER A 378 -8.31 31.53 18.54
C SER A 378 -9.80 31.65 18.84
N ASN A 379 -10.65 30.87 18.15
CA ASN A 379 -12.10 30.73 18.43
C ASN A 379 -12.45 30.38 19.89
N ASN A 380 -11.51 29.80 20.65
CA ASN A 380 -11.71 29.40 22.04
C ASN A 380 -11.12 30.41 23.03
N LEU A 381 -10.60 31.55 22.54
CA LEU A 381 -10.10 32.64 23.37
C LEU A 381 -11.23 33.66 23.62
N PRO A 382 -11.33 34.22 24.83
CA PRO A 382 -12.29 35.27 25.14
C PRO A 382 -11.94 36.55 24.40
N VAL A 383 -12.96 37.28 23.94
CA VAL A 383 -12.82 38.63 23.38
C VAL A 383 -12.90 39.64 24.53
N ILE A 384 -11.93 40.55 24.62
CA ILE A 384 -11.74 41.49 25.73
C ILE A 384 -11.68 42.92 25.18
N SER A 385 -12.41 43.85 25.80
CA SER A 385 -12.34 45.27 25.44
C SER A 385 -10.96 45.88 25.77
N TRP A 386 -10.63 47.02 25.16
CA TRP A 386 -9.40 47.73 25.49
C TRP A 386 -9.33 48.17 26.96
N ASP A 387 -10.46 48.63 27.50
CA ASP A 387 -10.52 49.12 28.88
C ASP A 387 -10.32 47.96 29.88
N ASP A 388 -10.98 46.81 29.65
CA ASP A 388 -10.80 45.62 30.48
C ASP A 388 -9.37 45.09 30.40
N TYR A 389 -8.76 45.10 29.21
CA TYR A 389 -7.35 44.76 29.02
C TYR A 389 -6.43 45.68 29.84
N GLN A 390 -6.66 47.00 29.82
CA GLN A 390 -5.87 47.96 30.60
C GLN A 390 -5.99 47.73 32.10
N GLU A 391 -7.20 47.44 32.60
CA GLU A 391 -7.42 47.14 34.01
C GLU A 391 -6.73 45.83 34.44
N GLU A 392 -6.85 44.77 33.64
CA GLU A 392 -6.16 43.51 33.93
C GLU A 392 -4.63 43.65 33.86
N ALA A 393 -4.11 44.45 32.93
CA ALA A 393 -2.68 44.69 32.75
C ALA A 393 -2.00 45.39 33.95
N LYS A 394 -2.77 46.04 34.84
CA LYS A 394 -2.25 46.61 36.10
C LYS A 394 -1.81 45.54 37.10
N THR A 395 -2.45 44.38 37.06
CA THR A 395 -2.23 43.29 38.03
C THR A 395 -1.50 42.09 37.43
N ARG A 396 -1.55 41.95 36.11
CA ARG A 396 -0.91 40.87 35.35
C ARG A 396 -0.07 41.48 34.23
N PRO A 397 1.14 40.97 33.95
CA PRO A 397 1.94 41.44 32.83
C PRO A 397 1.36 40.92 31.50
N LEU A 398 0.37 41.65 30.99
CA LEU A 398 -0.29 41.39 29.72
C LEU A 398 0.29 42.31 28.63
N MET A 399 0.35 41.80 27.39
CA MET A 399 0.71 42.60 26.23
C MET A 399 -0.11 42.21 25.00
N VAL A 400 -0.38 43.19 24.14
CA VAL A 400 -1.07 42.97 22.86
C VAL A 400 -0.04 42.81 21.75
N ILE A 401 -0.16 41.75 20.98
CA ILE A 401 0.61 41.54 19.74
C ILE A 401 -0.36 40.95 18.70
N HIS A 402 -0.49 41.60 17.54
CA HIS A 402 -1.41 41.18 16.47
C HIS A 402 -2.86 41.00 16.93
N GLY A 403 -3.35 41.90 17.78
CA GLY A 403 -4.72 41.83 18.31
C GLY A 403 -4.98 40.68 19.30
N PHE A 404 -3.98 39.87 19.65
CA PHE A 404 -4.07 38.87 20.71
C PHE A 404 -3.44 39.40 22.00
N ILE A 405 -4.08 39.09 23.13
CA ILE A 405 -3.60 39.41 24.46
C ILE A 405 -2.80 38.21 24.96
N HIS A 406 -1.54 38.47 25.32
CA HIS A 406 -0.59 37.47 25.77
C HIS A 406 -0.24 37.69 27.24
N ASP A 407 -0.29 36.62 28.03
CA ASP A 407 0.20 36.63 29.40
C ASP A 407 1.67 36.19 29.42
N VAL A 408 2.56 37.15 29.60
CA VAL A 408 4.01 36.91 29.57
C VAL A 408 4.60 36.69 30.96
N SER A 409 3.78 36.52 32.00
CA SER A 409 4.23 36.41 33.41
C SER A 409 5.35 35.39 33.60
N ALA A 410 5.21 34.22 33.00
CA ALA A 410 6.17 33.12 33.13
C ALA A 410 7.42 33.30 32.25
N PHE A 411 7.37 34.20 31.26
CA PHE A 411 8.41 34.30 30.23
C PHE A 411 9.28 35.55 30.35
N ILE A 412 8.87 36.58 31.12
CA ILE A 412 9.64 37.84 31.23
C ILE A 412 11.11 37.60 31.55
N ALA A 413 11.39 36.77 32.55
CA ALA A 413 12.75 36.48 33.02
C ALA A 413 13.58 35.67 32.01
N GLU A 414 12.92 34.93 31.13
CA GLU A 414 13.54 34.05 30.15
C GLU A 414 13.71 34.72 28.78
N HIS A 415 13.16 35.91 28.59
CA HIS A 415 13.20 36.61 27.32
C HIS A 415 14.66 36.92 26.90
N PRO A 416 15.16 36.41 25.74
CA PRO A 416 16.57 36.54 25.36
C PRO A 416 17.05 37.98 25.16
N GLY A 417 16.16 38.90 24.80
CA GLY A 417 16.46 40.34 24.68
C GLY A 417 16.51 41.09 26.02
N GLY A 418 16.22 40.39 27.13
CA GLY A 418 16.18 40.94 28.48
C GLY A 418 14.79 41.39 28.92
N GLU A 419 14.55 41.35 30.24
CA GLU A 419 13.24 41.62 30.86
C GLU A 419 12.73 43.04 30.64
N HIS A 420 13.65 44.00 30.60
CA HIS A 420 13.34 45.43 30.56
C HIS A 420 12.55 45.83 29.30
N LEU A 421 12.78 45.13 28.18
CA LEU A 421 12.06 45.36 26.93
C LEU A 421 10.58 44.96 27.05
N LEU A 422 10.29 43.85 27.74
CA LEU A 422 8.92 43.38 27.96
C LEU A 422 8.21 44.26 28.99
N LYS A 423 8.89 44.59 30.09
CA LYS A 423 8.35 45.47 31.14
C LYS A 423 7.92 46.84 30.60
N ALA A 424 8.66 47.40 29.63
CA ALA A 424 8.30 48.67 28.98
C ALA A 424 7.01 48.61 28.12
N LYS A 425 6.58 47.39 27.76
CA LYS A 425 5.45 47.11 26.85
C LYS A 425 4.26 46.44 27.54
N ILE A 426 4.30 46.22 28.86
CA ILE A 426 3.13 45.78 29.63
C ILE A 426 1.99 46.80 29.47
N GLY A 427 0.78 46.31 29.21
CA GLY A 427 -0.41 47.14 29.00
C GLY A 427 -0.40 47.90 27.67
N LYS A 428 0.49 47.58 26.72
CA LYS A 428 0.58 48.26 25.42
C LYS A 428 0.49 47.29 24.26
N ASP A 429 0.28 47.84 23.07
CA ASP A 429 0.49 47.13 21.82
C ASP A 429 2.00 47.10 21.48
N ALA A 430 2.55 45.89 21.40
CA ALA A 430 3.95 45.61 21.07
C ALA A 430 4.13 45.05 19.65
N THR A 431 3.09 45.04 18.82
CA THR A 431 3.10 44.46 17.46
C THR A 431 4.24 45.01 16.60
N THR A 432 4.41 46.32 16.55
CA THR A 432 5.50 46.93 15.76
C THR A 432 6.88 46.54 16.30
N ALA A 433 7.05 46.48 17.62
CA ALA A 433 8.31 46.09 18.23
C ALA A 433 8.67 44.62 17.94
N PHE A 434 7.66 43.75 17.86
CA PHE A 434 7.79 42.32 17.63
C PHE A 434 8.08 41.95 16.16
N ASN A 435 7.55 42.70 15.18
CA ASN A 435 7.69 42.40 13.75
C ASN A 435 8.67 43.35 13.03
N GLY A 436 9.86 43.54 13.59
CA GLY A 436 10.95 44.24 12.90
C GLY A 436 11.06 45.74 13.15
N GLY A 437 10.21 46.34 13.98
CA GLY A 437 10.41 47.71 14.47
C GLY A 437 11.55 47.85 15.48
N ILE A 438 11.87 46.77 16.20
CA ILE A 438 13.05 46.65 17.07
C ILE A 438 13.81 45.38 16.72
N TYR A 439 13.08 44.26 16.66
CA TYR A 439 13.62 42.96 16.27
C TYR A 439 12.58 42.21 15.46
N ASP A 440 13.01 41.56 14.38
CA ASP A 440 12.15 40.72 13.55
C ASP A 440 12.21 39.29 14.10
N HIS A 441 11.19 38.91 14.87
CA HIS A 441 11.21 37.67 15.65
C HIS A 441 11.12 36.42 14.76
N SER A 442 11.84 35.37 15.13
CA SER A 442 11.85 34.10 14.37
C SER A 442 10.53 33.33 14.49
N ASN A 443 10.27 32.42 13.55
CA ASN A 443 9.09 31.52 13.61
C ASN A 443 8.96 30.78 14.96
N ALA A 444 10.08 30.43 15.60
CA ALA A 444 10.06 29.80 16.92
C ALA A 444 9.51 30.74 18.02
N ALA A 445 9.88 32.03 17.97
CA ALA A 445 9.35 33.03 18.88
C ALA A 445 7.86 33.29 18.63
N HIS A 446 7.41 33.28 17.37
CA HIS A 446 5.98 33.35 17.04
C HIS A 446 5.20 32.15 17.59
N ASN A 447 5.73 30.93 17.45
CA ASN A 447 5.09 29.71 17.97
C ASN A 447 5.00 29.71 19.50
N LEU A 448 6.09 30.13 20.17
CA LEU A 448 6.14 30.24 21.63
C LEU A 448 5.16 31.30 22.14
N LEU A 449 5.14 32.48 21.50
CA LEU A 449 4.22 33.56 21.82
C LEU A 449 2.76 33.11 21.69
N ALA A 450 2.42 32.36 20.63
CA ALA A 450 1.06 31.85 20.46
C ALA A 450 0.59 30.98 21.64
N GLY A 451 1.50 30.25 22.29
CA GLY A 451 1.24 29.48 23.52
C GLY A 451 0.87 30.34 24.74
N MET A 452 1.17 31.64 24.72
CA MET A 452 0.90 32.59 25.81
C MET A 452 -0.42 33.35 25.63
N ARG A 453 -1.21 33.05 24.58
CA ARG A 453 -2.48 33.72 24.31
C ARG A 453 -3.50 33.43 25.40
N VAL A 454 -4.10 34.50 25.92
CA VAL A 454 -5.18 34.45 26.92
C VAL A 454 -6.48 35.11 26.47
N GLY A 455 -6.45 35.90 25.39
CA GLY A 455 -7.64 36.56 24.84
C GLY A 455 -7.39 37.20 23.46
N VAL A 456 -8.47 37.68 22.85
CA VAL A 456 -8.47 38.50 21.64
C VAL A 456 -8.94 39.90 22.03
N LEU A 457 -8.27 40.94 21.56
CA LEU A 457 -8.67 42.33 21.80
C LEU A 457 -9.85 42.70 20.88
N ASP A 458 -10.92 43.22 21.47
CA ASP A 458 -12.09 43.71 20.75
C ASP A 458 -11.71 44.85 19.80
N GLY A 459 -12.14 44.76 18.54
CA GLY A 459 -11.74 45.67 17.46
C GLY A 459 -10.27 45.59 17.03
N GLY A 460 -9.47 44.68 17.61
CA GLY A 460 -8.07 44.45 17.23
C GLY A 460 -7.90 43.70 15.90
N TYR A 461 -8.95 43.01 15.44
CA TYR A 461 -9.11 42.38 14.11
C TYR A 461 -10.61 42.32 13.74
N ARG A 462 -10.94 42.29 12.43
CA ARG A 462 -12.32 42.00 11.97
C ARG A 462 -12.67 40.55 12.31
N LEU A 463 -13.78 40.33 13.00
CA LEU A 463 -14.29 39.00 13.30
C LEU A 463 -15.08 38.48 12.08
N ALA A 464 -15.13 37.16 11.87
CA ALA A 464 -15.94 36.57 10.79
C ALA A 464 -17.45 36.93 10.89
N SER A 465 -17.92 37.24 12.10
CA SER A 465 -19.26 37.79 12.36
C SER A 465 -19.47 39.17 11.75
N ASP A 466 -18.43 40.00 11.69
CA ASP A 466 -18.51 41.36 11.17
C ASP A 466 -18.59 41.33 9.64
N GLU A 467 -17.89 40.39 9.00
CA GLU A 467 -17.96 40.17 7.54
C GLU A 467 -19.31 39.60 7.10
N LEU A 468 -19.91 38.70 7.89
CA LEU A 468 -21.27 38.20 7.65
C LEU A 468 -22.31 39.32 7.83
N ALA A 469 -22.18 40.13 8.89
CA ALA A 469 -23.07 41.26 9.12
C ALA A 469 -22.92 42.35 8.05
N GLU A 470 -21.71 42.56 7.53
CA GLU A 470 -21.44 43.48 6.43
C GLU A 470 -21.98 42.93 5.10
N ALA A 471 -21.76 41.65 4.80
CA ALA A 471 -22.33 40.97 3.64
C ALA A 471 -23.86 40.94 3.66
N GLU A 472 -24.47 40.77 4.84
CA GLU A 472 -25.92 40.82 5.00
C GLU A 472 -26.46 42.25 4.88
N ARG A 473 -25.77 43.26 5.44
CA ARG A 473 -26.10 44.68 5.21
C ARG A 473 -25.97 45.05 3.74
N LEU A 474 -24.92 44.60 3.05
CA LEU A 474 -24.71 44.81 1.62
C LEU A 474 -25.75 44.07 0.78
N ARG A 475 -26.18 42.86 1.19
CA ARG A 475 -27.28 42.12 0.54
C ARG A 475 -28.63 42.82 0.73
N ILE A 476 -28.91 43.33 1.92
CA ILE A 476 -30.13 44.10 2.21
C ILE A 476 -30.12 45.41 1.41
N ALA A 477 -29.00 46.14 1.41
CA ALA A 477 -28.83 47.35 0.60
C ALA A 477 -28.93 47.07 -0.91
N ALA A 478 -28.39 45.95 -1.38
CA ALA A 478 -28.51 45.52 -2.77
C ALA A 478 -29.94 45.12 -3.12
N ASN A 479 -30.66 44.43 -2.23
CA ASN A 479 -32.08 44.09 -2.42
C ASN A 479 -32.99 45.32 -2.36
N GLU A 480 -32.69 46.32 -1.53
CA GLU A 480 -33.39 47.61 -1.51
C GLU A 480 -33.09 48.46 -2.75
N ALA A 481 -31.86 48.38 -3.28
CA ALA A 481 -31.48 49.03 -4.53
C ALA A 481 -32.13 48.36 -5.75
N VAL A 482 -32.22 47.02 -5.77
CA VAL A 482 -32.88 46.25 -6.83
C VAL A 482 -34.40 46.38 -6.74
N GLY A 483 -34.98 46.45 -5.54
CA GLY A 483 -36.43 46.68 -5.34
C GLY A 483 -36.93 48.04 -5.82
N LYS A 484 -36.02 48.99 -6.10
CA LYS A 484 -36.34 50.30 -6.71
C LYS A 484 -36.03 50.38 -8.21
N ALA A 485 -35.46 49.34 -8.81
CA ALA A 485 -35.04 49.35 -10.20
C ALA A 485 -35.53 48.10 -10.96
N VAL A 486 -36.63 48.31 -11.70
CA VAL A 486 -37.04 47.69 -12.98
C VAL A 486 -38.27 46.73 -12.95
N PRO A 487 -39.23 46.89 -13.89
CA PRO A 487 -40.44 46.07 -14.01
C PRO A 487 -40.23 44.69 -14.64
N GLU A 488 -41.24 43.83 -14.48
CA GLU A 488 -41.36 42.49 -15.09
C GLU A 488 -41.07 42.47 -16.60
N ASN A 489 -40.12 41.64 -17.06
CA ASN A 489 -40.32 40.56 -18.04
C ASN A 489 -39.00 39.98 -18.61
N GLY A 490 -38.90 38.64 -18.63
CA GLY A 490 -38.09 37.88 -19.59
C GLY A 490 -36.75 37.25 -19.12
N ARG A 491 -36.71 35.92 -19.00
CA ARG A 491 -35.50 35.07 -19.18
C ARG A 491 -35.36 34.71 -20.69
N PRO A 492 -34.28 34.05 -21.23
CA PRO A 492 -33.01 33.47 -20.71
C PRO A 492 -31.77 33.96 -21.57
N PRO A 493 -30.51 33.39 -21.64
CA PRO A 493 -30.00 32.06 -21.25
C PRO A 493 -28.62 31.97 -20.53
N LYS A 494 -28.27 30.74 -20.16
CA LYS A 494 -27.05 30.26 -19.47
C LYS A 494 -25.75 30.46 -20.26
N ALA A 495 -24.66 30.79 -19.56
CA ALA A 495 -23.46 29.95 -19.39
C ALA A 495 -22.40 30.70 -18.56
N GLN A 496 -21.90 30.14 -17.46
CA GLN A 496 -20.69 30.63 -16.79
C GLN A 496 -19.85 29.48 -16.25
N PHE A 497 -18.74 29.22 -16.94
CA PHE A 497 -17.50 28.82 -16.28
C PHE A 497 -16.94 30.07 -15.59
N SER A 498 -16.52 29.95 -14.34
CA SER A 498 -15.72 30.95 -13.66
C SER A 498 -14.50 30.29 -13.02
N ALA A 499 -13.32 30.62 -13.53
CA ALA A 499 -12.10 30.60 -12.73
C ALA A 499 -12.21 31.71 -11.67
N PRO A 500 -11.64 31.57 -10.46
CA PRO A 500 -11.58 32.67 -9.51
C PRO A 500 -10.69 33.76 -10.08
N GLN A 501 -11.25 34.96 -10.17
CA GLN A 501 -10.58 36.17 -10.64
C GLN A 501 -9.95 36.86 -9.42
N ASP A 502 -8.62 36.81 -9.32
CA ASP A 502 -7.85 37.64 -8.40
C ASP A 502 -7.79 39.07 -8.96
N ASP A 503 -8.71 39.94 -8.53
CA ASP A 503 -8.62 41.38 -8.74
C ASP A 503 -9.06 42.12 -7.46
N LEU A 504 -8.17 42.18 -6.48
CA LEU A 504 -8.26 43.16 -5.39
C LEU A 504 -7.34 44.34 -5.74
N ASP A 505 -7.93 45.51 -6.00
CA ASP A 505 -7.21 46.77 -6.22
C ASP A 505 -6.51 47.20 -4.91
N LEU A 506 -5.19 46.98 -4.84
CA LEU A 506 -4.35 47.25 -3.65
C LEU A 506 -3.72 48.64 -3.66
N ARG A 507 -4.37 49.65 -4.24
CA ARG A 507 -3.88 51.03 -4.18
C ARG A 507 -4.23 51.68 -2.84
N GLY A 508 -3.25 51.70 -1.94
CA GLY A 508 -3.32 52.41 -0.65
C GLY A 508 -2.98 51.57 0.59
N VAL A 509 -2.67 50.28 0.42
CA VAL A 509 -2.26 49.40 1.52
C VAL A 509 -0.74 49.49 1.70
N ASP A 510 -0.29 49.80 2.91
CA ASP A 510 1.13 49.80 3.27
C ASP A 510 1.75 48.41 2.96
N ALA A 511 2.73 48.39 2.05
CA ALA A 511 3.33 47.18 1.50
C ALA A 511 4.08 46.32 2.54
N ARG A 512 4.17 46.75 3.80
CA ARG A 512 4.73 45.96 4.91
C ARG A 512 3.70 45.18 5.72
N ALA A 513 2.40 45.42 5.52
CA ALA A 513 1.32 44.71 6.23
C ALA A 513 0.95 43.34 5.60
N THR A 514 1.50 43.01 4.43
CA THR A 514 1.19 41.77 3.68
C THR A 514 2.10 40.59 4.00
N LYS A 515 3.05 40.73 4.93
CA LYS A 515 3.93 39.65 5.38
C LYS A 515 3.52 39.16 6.77
N TYR A 516 2.46 38.36 6.83
CA TYR A 516 2.30 37.10 7.57
C TYR A 516 0.82 36.82 7.84
N THR A 517 0.12 36.20 6.90
CA THR A 517 -1.15 35.51 7.15
C THR A 517 -0.84 34.02 7.29
N THR A 518 -1.10 33.45 8.47
CA THR A 518 -1.12 31.99 8.64
C THR A 518 -2.18 31.41 7.71
N PRO A 519 -1.87 30.43 6.84
CA PRO A 519 -2.85 29.85 5.93
C PRO A 519 -3.90 29.02 6.69
N GLY A 520 -5.19 29.26 6.42
CA GLY A 520 -6.20 28.18 6.46
C GLY A 520 -7.24 28.14 7.59
N GLU A 521 -7.33 29.09 8.52
CA GLU A 521 -8.39 29.05 9.55
C GLU A 521 -9.46 30.12 9.30
N THR A 522 -10.69 29.67 9.06
CA THR A 522 -11.92 30.49 9.11
C THR A 522 -12.60 30.28 10.45
N TYR A 523 -13.17 31.33 11.03
CA TYR A 523 -13.49 31.44 12.46
C TYR A 523 -15.00 31.50 12.74
N LEU A 524 -15.43 30.97 13.90
CA LEU A 524 -16.83 30.96 14.33
C LEU A 524 -16.86 31.18 15.86
N ILE A 525 -17.39 32.33 16.31
CA ILE A 525 -17.51 32.65 17.75
C ILE A 525 -18.82 32.09 18.31
N ARG A 526 -18.77 31.43 19.47
CA ARG A 526 -19.95 30.94 20.20
C ARG A 526 -20.31 31.72 21.48
N GLN A 527 -19.47 32.60 22.05
CA GLN A 527 -19.85 33.43 23.22
C GLN A 527 -18.90 34.60 23.50
N VAL A 528 -19.45 35.75 23.90
CA VAL A 528 -18.77 36.91 24.53
C VAL A 528 -18.81 36.68 26.04
N GLY A 529 -17.69 36.78 26.77
CA GLY A 529 -17.66 36.54 28.22
C GLY A 529 -16.40 37.07 28.93
N GLU A 530 -16.51 37.26 30.25
CA GLU A 530 -15.43 37.70 31.15
C GLU A 530 -14.35 36.61 31.36
N LEU A 531 -13.09 37.03 31.59
CA LEU A 531 -11.94 36.13 31.83
C LEU A 531 -11.93 35.42 33.20
N LYS A 532 -13.06 35.40 33.91
CA LYS A 532 -13.21 34.78 35.24
C LYS A 532 -13.74 33.35 35.15
N ALA A 533 -13.01 32.49 34.46
CA ALA A 533 -13.16 31.03 34.60
C ALA A 533 -11.89 30.30 34.17
N ASN A 534 -10.74 30.63 34.77
CA ASN A 534 -9.53 29.81 34.70
C ASN A 534 -8.76 29.91 36.03
N VAL A 535 -9.39 29.46 37.12
CA VAL A 535 -8.63 29.07 38.31
C VAL A 535 -8.01 27.70 38.00
N ARG A 536 -6.68 27.63 37.92
CA ARG A 536 -5.97 26.34 37.98
C ARG A 536 -6.25 25.73 39.35
N ASP A 537 -6.97 24.63 39.40
CA ASP A 537 -6.89 23.72 40.54
C ASP A 537 -5.60 22.92 40.38
N TYR A 538 -4.56 23.34 41.12
CA TYR A 538 -3.24 22.74 41.08
C TYR A 538 -3.14 21.74 42.23
N GLN A 539 -3.80 20.58 42.10
CA GLN A 539 -3.44 19.40 42.88
C GLN A 539 -2.66 18.44 42.00
N GLY A 540 -1.35 18.56 42.06
CA GLY A 540 -0.43 17.60 41.48
C GLY A 540 -0.69 16.20 42.03
N ARG A 541 -1.25 15.33 41.21
CA ARG A 541 -1.09 13.87 41.32
C ARG A 541 -0.96 13.29 39.92
N VAL A 542 0.18 12.66 39.69
CA VAL A 542 0.42 11.78 38.55
C VAL A 542 -0.51 10.58 38.69
N GLY A 543 -1.50 10.47 37.80
CA GLY A 543 -2.39 9.32 37.68
C GLY A 543 -2.21 8.69 36.30
N LYS A 544 -1.75 7.44 36.28
CA LYS A 544 -1.67 6.57 35.10
C LYS A 544 -3.02 6.46 34.39
N TRP A 545 -2.99 6.52 33.06
CA TRP A 545 -3.72 5.64 32.15
C TRP A 545 -2.82 5.33 30.96
#